data_AF-A0AA89CDE2-F1
#
_entry.id   AF-A0AA89CDE2-F1
#
_cell.length_a   1.000
_cell.length_b   1.000
_cell.length_c   1.000
_cell.angle_alpha   90.00
_cell.angle_beta   90.00
_cell.angle_gamma   90.00
#
_symmetry.space_group_name_H-M   'P 1'
#
loop_
_entity.id
_entity.type
_entity.pdbx_description
1 polymer ?
#
loop_
_entity_poly.entity_id
_entity_poly.type
_entity_poly.pdbx_seq_one_letter_code
_entity_poly.pdbx_strand_id
1 'polypeptide(L)'
;MVHFAEVTDKALKESESSYFNGKVPAFAGTFSKKSEAGATRLIRTVCKVFSFGGCHGPFMTYIKQKLEDKHMHSFPLTPFRGNRFNILFHNAAVLFFFHEDLKAFLQNHGGNAWVLFDLNISFFIAGCKALGLICKFITTPLWNLIERKDTKILQMNAYYLQLTTLLGQTAVDVDFMTGQSLPFGQNTQVKKDAIYDALIKQSDFDGDTATILGVILPALAKFSKKFFKDHLPGGKFEDPSEAIIAETSGTAKHNKFSETLLAYFDGLMRYKPHLKTLSAEAYVMFAQNRTKEWLDSKDEVQKKELAEAYKKVGKIRKLFKSRLNVIKERKQELLT
;
A
#
# COMPACT_ATOMS: atom_id res chain seq x y z
N MET A 1 -2.29 0.44 -9.66
CA MET A 1 -1.11 0.09 -8.83
C MET A 1 -1.31 -1.18 -8.02
N VAL A 2 -2.41 -1.37 -7.27
CA VAL A 2 -2.77 -2.62 -6.53
C VAL A 2 -2.42 -3.92 -7.29
N HIS A 3 -2.60 -3.91 -8.60
CA HIS A 3 -2.29 -5.03 -9.50
C HIS A 3 -0.82 -5.46 -9.60
N PHE A 4 0.18 -4.65 -9.20
CA PHE A 4 1.57 -5.14 -9.16
C PHE A 4 1.69 -6.29 -8.18
N ALA A 5 1.10 -6.18 -6.99
CA ALA A 5 1.12 -7.24 -6.00
C ALA A 5 0.42 -8.51 -6.51
N GLU A 6 -0.69 -8.37 -7.24
CA GLU A 6 -1.42 -9.50 -7.84
C GLU A 6 -0.62 -10.20 -8.95
N VAL A 7 0.00 -9.42 -9.85
CA VAL A 7 0.85 -9.96 -10.93
C VAL A 7 2.08 -10.65 -10.34
N THR A 8 2.69 -10.05 -9.33
CA THR A 8 3.83 -10.63 -8.63
C THR A 8 3.46 -11.89 -7.87
N ASP A 9 2.33 -11.93 -7.15
CA ASP A 9 1.86 -13.14 -6.47
C ASP A 9 1.63 -14.30 -7.46
N LYS A 10 1.03 -14.00 -8.62
CA LYS A 10 0.85 -15.00 -9.67
C LYS A 10 2.18 -15.51 -10.24
N ALA A 11 3.11 -14.60 -10.57
CA ALA A 11 4.43 -14.96 -11.09
C ALA A 11 5.26 -15.76 -10.07
N LEU A 12 5.18 -15.38 -8.79
CA LEU A 12 5.84 -16.07 -7.69
C LEU A 12 5.26 -17.48 -7.51
N LYS A 13 3.93 -17.63 -7.59
CA LYS A 13 3.28 -18.94 -7.58
C LYS A 13 3.71 -19.83 -8.75
N GLU A 14 3.87 -19.27 -9.95
CA GLU A 14 4.40 -19.99 -11.12
C GLU A 14 5.83 -20.48 -10.83
N SER A 15 6.69 -19.60 -10.31
CA SER A 15 8.08 -19.93 -9.92
C SER A 15 8.13 -21.03 -8.85
N GLU A 16 7.32 -20.94 -7.79
CA GLU A 16 7.21 -21.97 -6.75
C GLU A 16 6.68 -23.29 -7.29
N SER A 17 5.67 -23.25 -8.18
CA SER A 17 5.12 -24.45 -8.79
C SER A 17 6.17 -25.15 -9.65
N SER A 18 6.99 -24.40 -10.39
CA SER A 18 8.12 -24.96 -11.14
C SER A 18 9.19 -25.54 -10.21
N TYR A 19 9.58 -24.82 -9.16
CA TYR A 19 10.62 -25.26 -8.23
C TYR A 19 10.22 -26.53 -7.45
N PHE A 20 8.97 -26.60 -7.00
CA PHE A 20 8.44 -27.72 -6.21
C PHE A 20 7.72 -28.79 -7.05
N ASN A 21 7.88 -28.81 -8.38
CA ASN A 21 7.22 -29.78 -9.28
C ASN A 21 5.70 -29.89 -9.05
N GLY A 22 5.04 -28.74 -8.88
CA GLY A 22 3.60 -28.61 -8.62
C GLY A 22 3.17 -28.90 -7.18
N LYS A 23 4.05 -29.41 -6.32
CA LYS A 23 3.78 -29.75 -4.92
C LYS A 23 4.35 -28.73 -3.95
N VAL A 24 3.85 -27.49 -4.04
CA VAL A 24 4.29 -26.40 -3.16
C VAL A 24 4.02 -26.77 -1.70
N PRO A 25 5.04 -26.77 -0.81
CA PRO A 25 4.86 -27.18 0.57
C PRO A 25 3.87 -26.26 1.30
N ALA A 26 3.07 -26.85 2.17
CA ALA A 26 2.16 -26.14 3.06
C ALA A 26 1.91 -26.96 4.32
N PHE A 27 1.90 -26.32 5.48
CA PHE A 27 1.58 -26.98 6.74
C PHE A 27 0.09 -27.36 6.79
N ALA A 28 -0.22 -28.57 7.28
CA ALA A 28 -1.59 -29.05 7.41
C ALA A 28 -2.41 -28.13 8.33
N GLY A 29 -3.54 -27.62 7.86
CA GLY A 29 -4.38 -26.67 8.61
C GLY A 29 -4.02 -25.19 8.45
N THR A 30 -3.05 -24.85 7.59
CA THR A 30 -2.78 -23.45 7.25
C THR A 30 -3.96 -22.87 6.45
N PHE A 31 -4.47 -21.70 6.85
CA PHE A 31 -5.40 -20.92 6.03
C PHE A 31 -4.68 -20.42 4.78
N SER A 32 -4.59 -21.27 3.75
CA SER A 32 -4.13 -20.92 2.42
C SER A 32 -5.32 -20.49 1.57
N LYS A 33 -5.23 -19.31 0.95
CA LYS A 33 -6.15 -18.97 -0.13
C LYS A 33 -5.69 -19.79 -1.34
N LYS A 34 -6.59 -20.56 -1.99
CA LYS A 34 -6.26 -21.45 -3.13
C LYS A 34 -5.44 -20.78 -4.25
N SER A 35 -5.46 -19.46 -4.35
CA SER A 35 -4.75 -18.68 -5.38
C SER A 35 -3.39 -18.11 -4.96
N GLU A 36 -3.02 -18.09 -3.68
CA GLU A 36 -1.86 -17.35 -3.13
C GLU A 36 -0.54 -18.14 -3.23
N ALA A 37 0.58 -17.46 -3.48
CA ALA A 37 1.92 -18.06 -3.42
C ALA A 37 2.34 -18.37 -1.96
N GLY A 38 3.21 -19.36 -1.76
CA GLY A 38 3.76 -19.77 -0.47
C GLY A 38 4.55 -18.66 0.23
N ALA A 39 5.41 -17.93 -0.47
CA ALA A 39 6.11 -16.77 0.07
C ALA A 39 5.14 -15.62 0.44
N THR A 40 4.09 -15.37 -0.36
CA THR A 40 3.04 -14.40 -0.02
C THR A 40 2.27 -14.84 1.23
N ARG A 41 1.94 -16.13 1.32
CA ARG A 41 1.31 -16.74 2.51
C ARG A 41 2.19 -16.57 3.74
N LEU A 42 3.48 -16.82 3.63
CA LEU A 42 4.46 -16.59 4.69
C LEU A 42 4.41 -15.12 5.17
N ILE A 43 4.56 -14.16 4.26
CA ILE A 43 4.51 -12.72 4.58
C ILE A 43 3.20 -12.38 5.31
N ARG A 44 2.06 -12.81 4.75
CA ARG A 44 0.73 -12.53 5.33
C ARG A 44 0.57 -13.14 6.73
N THR A 45 1.00 -14.39 6.92
CA THR A 45 0.85 -15.11 8.20
C THR A 45 1.77 -14.54 9.26
N VAL A 46 3.01 -14.18 8.93
CA VAL A 46 3.92 -13.46 9.83
C VAL A 46 3.30 -12.13 10.23
N CYS A 47 2.80 -11.34 9.28
CA CYS A 47 2.14 -10.06 9.60
C CYS A 47 0.98 -10.28 10.58
N LYS A 48 0.13 -11.27 10.35
CA LYS A 48 -0.98 -11.58 11.26
C LYS A 48 -0.52 -11.93 12.68
N VAL A 49 0.59 -12.65 12.81
CA VAL A 49 1.13 -13.12 14.09
C VAL A 49 1.95 -12.05 14.82
N PHE A 50 2.66 -11.18 14.10
CA PHE A 50 3.67 -10.29 14.68
C PHE A 50 3.38 -8.80 14.54
N SER A 51 2.38 -8.35 13.78
CA SER A 51 2.13 -6.90 13.60
C SER A 51 1.15 -6.29 14.60
N PHE A 52 0.18 -7.06 15.10
CA PHE A 52 -0.87 -6.54 16.01
C PHE A 52 -1.59 -7.64 16.82
N GLY A 53 -1.23 -8.91 16.67
CA GLY A 53 -1.93 -10.03 17.31
C GLY A 53 -0.98 -11.11 17.80
N GLY A 54 -1.51 -12.30 18.10
CA GLY A 54 -0.74 -13.53 18.36
C GLY A 54 0.45 -13.34 19.30
N CYS A 55 1.66 -13.33 18.72
CA CYS A 55 2.93 -13.27 19.44
C CYS A 55 3.55 -11.87 19.49
N HIS A 56 2.86 -10.82 19.02
CA HIS A 56 3.41 -9.46 18.92
C HIS A 56 4.03 -8.96 20.24
N GLY A 57 3.27 -9.02 21.34
CA GLY A 57 3.77 -8.55 22.64
C GLY A 57 5.05 -9.27 23.10
N PRO A 58 5.03 -10.61 23.24
CA PRO A 58 6.22 -11.37 23.61
C PRO A 58 7.39 -11.20 22.64
N PHE A 59 7.14 -11.14 21.33
CA PHE A 59 8.17 -10.93 20.33
C PHE A 59 8.82 -9.55 20.43
N MET A 60 8.04 -8.50 20.68
CA MET A 60 8.56 -7.15 20.86
C MET A 60 9.52 -7.06 22.06
N THR A 61 9.24 -7.80 23.14
CA THR A 61 10.17 -7.92 24.27
C THR A 61 11.44 -8.68 23.88
N TYR A 62 11.31 -9.80 23.16
CA TYR A 62 12.44 -10.60 22.70
C TYR A 62 13.37 -9.85 21.74
N ILE A 63 12.82 -9.09 20.79
CA ILE A 63 13.59 -8.46 19.72
C ILE A 63 14.21 -7.12 20.14
N LYS A 64 13.82 -6.55 21.28
CA LYS A 64 14.20 -5.19 21.71
C LYS A 64 15.70 -4.95 21.65
N GLN A 65 16.51 -5.82 22.26
CA GLN A 65 17.97 -5.68 22.25
C GLN A 65 18.53 -5.71 20.83
N LYS A 66 18.05 -6.64 19.99
CA LYS A 66 18.50 -6.76 18.60
C LYS A 66 18.11 -5.56 17.75
N LEU A 67 16.98 -4.90 18.04
CA LEU A 67 16.60 -3.65 17.39
C LEU A 67 17.58 -2.54 17.76
N GLU A 68 17.99 -2.44 19.02
CA GLU A 68 19.00 -1.48 19.48
C GLU A 68 20.35 -1.73 18.79
N ASP A 69 20.80 -2.99 18.72
CA ASP A 69 22.03 -3.40 18.04
C ASP A 69 22.00 -3.08 16.54
N LYS A 70 20.81 -3.13 15.91
CA LYS A 70 20.58 -2.79 14.50
C LYS A 70 20.28 -1.29 14.30
N HIS A 71 20.37 -0.46 15.34
CA HIS A 71 20.03 0.98 15.33
C HIS A 71 18.60 1.28 14.84
N MET A 72 17.62 0.47 15.25
CA MET A 72 16.22 0.59 14.88
C MET A 72 15.37 0.92 16.11
N HIS A 73 14.54 1.96 16.01
CA HIS A 73 13.65 2.35 17.11
C HIS A 73 12.45 1.41 17.29
N SER A 74 12.05 0.70 16.24
CA SER A 74 10.92 -0.21 16.27
C SER A 74 11.03 -1.28 15.19
N PHE A 75 10.31 -2.39 15.40
CA PHE A 75 10.17 -3.44 14.40
C PHE A 75 9.27 -2.95 13.25
N PRO A 76 9.79 -2.78 12.03
CA PRO A 76 9.09 -2.05 10.96
C PRO A 76 8.07 -2.90 10.18
N LEU A 77 7.52 -3.94 10.80
CA LEU A 77 6.53 -4.81 10.17
C LEU A 77 5.15 -4.16 10.18
N THR A 78 4.55 -4.02 9.00
CA THR A 78 3.24 -3.36 8.86
C THR A 78 2.12 -4.40 8.82
N PRO A 79 0.96 -4.17 9.45
CA PRO A 79 -0.19 -5.06 9.32
C PRO A 79 -0.59 -5.29 7.86
N PHE A 80 -0.84 -6.54 7.49
CA PHE A 80 -1.30 -6.91 6.15
C PHE A 80 -2.79 -6.56 6.00
N ARG A 81 -3.09 -5.27 5.74
CA ARG A 81 -4.45 -4.73 5.64
C ARG A 81 -4.69 -4.04 4.30
N GLY A 82 -5.67 -4.55 3.55
CA GLY A 82 -6.20 -3.91 2.34
C GLY A 82 -5.24 -3.87 1.15
N ASN A 83 -5.65 -3.11 0.14
CA ASN A 83 -5.05 -3.03 -1.20
C ASN A 83 -3.85 -2.07 -1.29
N ARG A 84 -3.11 -1.81 -0.20
CA ARG A 84 -1.98 -0.87 -0.29
C ARG A 84 -0.88 -1.48 -1.15
N PHE A 85 -0.67 -0.85 -2.31
CA PHE A 85 0.31 -1.20 -3.35
C PHE A 85 1.63 -1.77 -2.84
N ASN A 86 2.19 -1.18 -1.77
CA ASN A 86 3.54 -1.48 -1.31
C ASN A 86 3.62 -2.41 -0.08
N ILE A 87 2.51 -2.81 0.56
CA ILE A 87 2.57 -3.57 1.83
C ILE A 87 3.25 -4.92 1.63
N LEU A 88 2.91 -5.64 0.55
CA LEU A 88 3.50 -6.95 0.26
C LEU A 88 5.02 -6.85 0.16
N PHE A 89 5.50 -5.94 -0.70
CA PHE A 89 6.92 -5.72 -0.97
C PHE A 89 7.67 -5.20 0.26
N HIS A 90 7.10 -4.25 0.99
CA HIS A 90 7.68 -3.70 2.22
C HIS A 90 7.85 -4.79 3.28
N ASN A 91 6.79 -5.54 3.56
CA ASN A 91 6.85 -6.60 4.57
C ASN A 91 7.76 -7.75 4.14
N ALA A 92 7.90 -8.02 2.84
CA ALA A 92 8.87 -8.99 2.34
C ALA A 92 10.31 -8.58 2.66
N ALA A 93 10.67 -7.31 2.45
CA ALA A 93 11.98 -6.77 2.80
C ALA A 93 12.26 -6.90 4.31
N VAL A 94 11.28 -6.54 5.14
CA VAL A 94 11.39 -6.67 6.61
C VAL A 94 11.52 -8.13 7.01
N LEU A 95 10.74 -9.03 6.42
CA LEU A 95 10.79 -10.45 6.72
C LEU A 95 12.16 -11.04 6.39
N PHE A 96 12.68 -10.75 5.19
CA PHE A 96 14.01 -11.20 4.80
C PHE A 96 15.08 -10.72 5.79
N PHE A 97 14.98 -9.49 6.31
CA PHE A 97 15.96 -8.99 7.28
C PHE A 97 15.87 -9.62 8.68
N PHE A 98 14.68 -10.06 9.10
CA PHE A 98 14.41 -10.60 10.44
C PHE A 98 14.06 -12.10 10.48
N HIS A 99 14.19 -12.83 9.37
CA HIS A 99 13.70 -14.22 9.27
C HIS A 99 14.33 -15.14 10.33
N GLU A 100 15.64 -15.05 10.55
CA GLU A 100 16.35 -15.82 11.57
C GLU A 100 15.88 -15.46 12.99
N ASP A 101 15.64 -14.17 13.26
CA ASP A 101 15.14 -13.72 14.55
C ASP A 101 13.74 -14.25 14.85
N LEU A 102 12.86 -14.22 13.84
CA LEU A 102 11.50 -14.75 13.90
C LEU A 102 11.50 -16.27 14.07
N LYS A 103 12.37 -16.97 13.33
CA LYS A 103 12.54 -18.42 13.40
C LYS A 103 13.03 -18.85 14.78
N ALA A 104 14.10 -18.23 15.28
CA ALA A 104 14.64 -18.51 16.60
C ALA A 104 13.62 -18.23 17.71
N PHE A 105 12.84 -17.15 17.59
CA PHE A 105 11.78 -16.86 18.56
C PHE A 105 10.73 -17.98 18.61
N LEU A 106 10.19 -18.39 17.46
CA LEU A 106 9.15 -19.42 17.38
C LEU A 106 9.64 -20.81 17.79
N GLN A 107 10.91 -21.13 17.52
CA GLN A 107 11.53 -22.38 18.00
C GLN A 107 11.61 -22.44 19.52
N ASN A 108 11.94 -21.32 20.17
CA ASN A 108 12.17 -21.27 21.62
C ASN A 108 10.89 -21.07 22.44
N HIS A 109 9.90 -20.34 21.92
CA HIS A 109 8.68 -19.97 22.66
C HIS A 109 7.45 -20.77 22.24
N GLY A 110 7.55 -21.56 21.17
CA GLY A 110 6.44 -22.34 20.62
C GLY A 110 5.31 -21.49 20.03
N GLY A 111 4.27 -22.17 19.56
CA GLY A 111 3.12 -21.55 18.90
C GLY A 111 3.34 -21.25 17.42
N ASN A 112 2.23 -21.11 16.67
CA ASN A 112 2.24 -20.81 15.22
C ASN A 112 3.15 -21.72 14.37
N ALA A 113 3.08 -23.04 14.60
CA ALA A 113 3.90 -24.04 13.90
C ALA A 113 3.84 -23.92 12.36
N TRP A 114 2.72 -23.46 11.78
CA TRP A 114 2.61 -23.18 10.35
C TRP A 114 3.51 -22.03 9.88
N VAL A 115 3.73 -20.99 10.69
CA VAL A 115 4.64 -19.88 10.34
C VAL A 115 6.07 -20.36 10.42
N LEU A 116 6.40 -21.11 11.47
CA LEU A 116 7.72 -21.70 11.61
C LEU A 116 8.02 -22.68 10.46
N PHE A 117 7.04 -23.47 10.02
CA PHE A 117 7.17 -24.34 8.86
C PHE A 117 7.52 -23.55 7.60
N ASP A 118 6.75 -22.50 7.28
CA ASP A 118 7.01 -21.67 6.10
C ASP A 118 8.35 -20.91 6.19
N LEU A 119 8.77 -20.47 7.40
CA LEU A 119 10.09 -19.84 7.63
C LEU A 119 11.27 -20.80 7.40
N ASN A 120 11.05 -22.11 7.47
CA ASN A 120 12.08 -23.12 7.20
C ASN A 120 12.22 -23.48 5.73
N ILE A 121 11.39 -22.91 4.85
CA ILE A 121 11.47 -23.16 3.41
C ILE A 121 12.35 -22.07 2.77
N SER A 122 13.59 -22.42 2.45
CA SER A 122 14.58 -21.48 1.90
C SER A 122 14.07 -20.74 0.66
N PHE A 123 13.33 -21.42 -0.22
CA PHE A 123 12.76 -20.81 -1.43
C PHE A 123 11.74 -19.69 -1.10
N PHE A 124 11.02 -19.79 0.02
CA PHE A 124 10.10 -18.73 0.46
C PHE A 124 10.85 -17.52 1.00
N ILE A 125 11.99 -17.74 1.68
CA ILE A 125 12.89 -16.67 2.13
C ILE A 125 13.54 -15.97 0.93
N ALA A 126 13.99 -16.73 -0.07
CA ALA A 126 14.47 -16.19 -1.34
C ALA A 126 13.39 -15.35 -2.05
N GLY A 127 12.13 -15.82 -2.04
CA GLY A 127 10.99 -15.04 -2.50
C GLY A 127 10.85 -13.70 -1.76
N CYS A 128 11.04 -13.69 -0.44
CA CYS A 128 11.02 -12.46 0.34
C CYS A 128 12.19 -11.53 -0.01
N LYS A 129 13.38 -12.06 -0.30
CA LYS A 129 14.52 -11.28 -0.80
C LYS A 129 14.19 -10.62 -2.14
N ALA A 130 13.68 -11.39 -3.10
CA ALA A 130 13.30 -10.89 -4.43
C ALA A 130 12.26 -9.76 -4.34
N LEU A 131 11.19 -9.97 -3.57
CA LEU A 131 10.17 -8.95 -3.32
C LEU A 131 10.71 -7.73 -2.57
N GLY A 132 11.66 -7.92 -1.67
CA GLY A 132 12.33 -6.84 -0.95
C GLY A 132 13.20 -5.97 -1.85
N LEU A 133 13.92 -6.58 -2.80
CA LEU A 133 14.68 -5.84 -3.84
C LEU A 133 13.73 -5.02 -4.72
N ILE A 134 12.63 -5.63 -5.17
CA ILE A 134 11.57 -4.91 -5.90
C ILE A 134 11.00 -3.77 -5.06
N CYS A 135 10.83 -3.97 -3.74
CA CYS A 135 10.40 -2.93 -2.82
C CYS A 135 11.32 -1.72 -2.86
N LYS A 136 12.62 -1.96 -2.70
CA LYS A 136 13.64 -0.91 -2.57
C LYS A 136 13.90 -0.20 -3.90
N PHE A 137 13.87 -0.90 -5.02
CA PHE A 137 14.31 -0.36 -6.32
C PHE A 137 13.17 0.11 -7.20
N ILE A 138 11.98 -0.47 -7.07
CA ILE A 138 10.86 -0.20 -7.99
C ILE A 138 9.68 0.40 -7.25
N THR A 139 9.04 -0.34 -6.36
CA THR A 139 7.70 0.04 -5.87
C THR A 139 7.77 1.21 -4.89
N THR A 140 8.76 1.26 -3.99
CA THR A 140 8.91 2.40 -3.07
C THR A 140 9.34 3.67 -3.81
N PRO A 141 10.38 3.66 -4.68
CA PRO A 141 10.71 4.84 -5.47
C PRO A 141 9.57 5.33 -6.35
N LEU A 142 8.84 4.43 -7.03
CA LEU A 142 7.66 4.80 -7.82
C LEU A 142 6.58 5.43 -6.95
N TRP A 143 6.30 4.84 -5.79
CA TRP A 143 5.31 5.38 -4.85
C TRP A 143 5.69 6.76 -4.34
N ASN A 144 6.98 6.99 -4.05
CA ASN A 144 7.48 8.30 -3.62
C ASN A 144 7.28 9.35 -4.71
N LEU A 145 7.55 9.02 -5.99
CA LEU A 145 7.27 9.91 -7.13
C LEU A 145 5.77 10.21 -7.27
N ILE A 146 4.91 9.24 -6.98
CA ILE A 146 3.46 9.41 -7.05
C ILE A 146 2.91 10.23 -5.86
N GLU A 147 3.55 10.22 -4.71
CA GLU A 147 3.13 11.03 -3.55
C GLU A 147 3.74 12.44 -3.57
N ARG A 148 4.73 12.72 -4.44
CA ARG A 148 5.29 14.06 -4.65
C ARG A 148 4.20 15.06 -5.07
N LYS A 149 4.11 16.19 -4.37
CA LYS A 149 3.07 17.21 -4.59
C LYS A 149 3.33 18.08 -5.83
N ASP A 150 4.60 18.24 -6.16
CA ASP A 150 5.12 19.01 -7.29
C ASP A 150 4.99 18.26 -8.62
N THR A 151 4.91 16.93 -8.61
CA THR A 151 4.73 16.12 -9.82
C THR A 151 3.25 16.04 -10.22
N LYS A 152 2.91 16.43 -11.46
CA LYS A 152 1.56 16.29 -12.04
C LYS A 152 1.36 14.91 -12.67
N ILE A 153 0.11 14.50 -12.89
CA ILE A 153 -0.20 13.16 -13.41
C ILE A 153 0.43 12.92 -14.79
N LEU A 154 0.41 13.91 -15.69
CA LEU A 154 1.00 13.78 -17.03
C LEU A 154 2.52 13.81 -17.01
N GLN A 155 3.14 14.46 -16.02
CA GLN A 155 4.60 14.40 -15.83
C GLN A 155 5.07 12.99 -15.43
N MET A 156 4.16 12.10 -15.01
CA MET A 156 4.50 10.70 -14.73
C MET A 156 4.81 9.89 -15.98
N ASN A 157 4.44 10.35 -17.19
CA ASN A 157 4.68 9.63 -18.45
C ASN A 157 6.15 9.25 -18.61
N ALA A 158 7.07 10.21 -18.38
CA ALA A 158 8.50 9.99 -18.49
C ALA A 158 8.97 8.91 -17.51
N TYR A 159 8.48 8.92 -16.26
CA TYR A 159 8.83 7.90 -15.27
C TYR A 159 8.24 6.53 -15.61
N TYR A 160 7.00 6.47 -16.11
CA TYR A 160 6.40 5.21 -16.55
C TYR A 160 7.18 4.61 -17.72
N LEU A 161 7.61 5.44 -18.68
CA LEU A 161 8.46 5.02 -19.78
C LEU A 161 9.78 4.45 -19.25
N GLN A 162 10.51 5.19 -18.40
CA GLN A 162 11.79 4.73 -17.83
C GLN A 162 11.63 3.39 -17.08
N LEU A 163 10.58 3.24 -16.27
CA LEU A 163 10.28 1.98 -15.58
C LEU A 163 10.02 0.83 -16.57
N THR A 164 9.20 1.06 -17.60
CA THR A 164 8.86 0.02 -18.57
C THR A 164 10.05 -0.36 -19.46
N THR A 165 10.93 0.59 -19.75
CA THR A 165 12.17 0.36 -20.48
C THR A 165 13.13 -0.48 -19.65
N LEU A 166 13.36 -0.10 -18.39
CA LEU A 166 14.18 -0.90 -17.47
C LEU A 166 13.65 -2.33 -17.40
N LEU A 167 12.38 -2.51 -17.00
CA LEU A 167 11.77 -3.83 -16.86
C LEU A 167 11.79 -4.65 -18.17
N GLY A 168 11.76 -3.99 -19.33
CA GLY A 168 11.85 -4.65 -20.63
C GLY A 168 13.27 -5.04 -21.05
N GLN A 169 14.29 -4.38 -20.49
CA GLN A 169 15.70 -4.63 -20.75
C GLN A 169 16.35 -5.55 -19.70
N THR A 170 15.77 -5.61 -18.49
CA THR A 170 16.29 -6.46 -17.42
C THR A 170 16.08 -7.94 -17.76
N ALA A 171 17.05 -8.57 -18.41
CA ALA A 171 17.41 -9.93 -18.04
C ALA A 171 17.79 -9.92 -16.55
N VAL A 172 17.57 -10.99 -15.79
CA VAL A 172 17.98 -11.03 -14.38
C VAL A 172 19.49 -10.84 -14.32
N ASP A 173 19.89 -9.61 -14.05
CA ASP A 173 21.28 -9.23 -14.04
C ASP A 173 21.73 -9.02 -12.60
N VAL A 174 23.01 -9.36 -12.35
CA VAL A 174 23.70 -9.09 -11.09
C VAL A 174 23.55 -7.61 -10.71
N ASP A 175 23.47 -6.73 -11.71
CA ASP A 175 23.27 -5.30 -11.55
C ASP A 175 21.94 -4.93 -10.87
N PHE A 176 20.85 -5.68 -11.12
CA PHE A 176 19.59 -5.44 -10.40
C PHE A 176 19.70 -5.90 -8.95
N MET A 177 20.28 -7.08 -8.69
CA MET A 177 20.41 -7.61 -7.33
C MET A 177 21.35 -6.79 -6.44
N THR A 178 22.36 -6.14 -7.05
CA THR A 178 23.31 -5.25 -6.35
C THR A 178 22.84 -3.80 -6.27
N GLY A 179 21.70 -3.47 -6.92
CA GLY A 179 21.13 -2.12 -6.91
C GLY A 179 21.86 -1.11 -7.80
N GLN A 180 22.64 -1.57 -8.78
CA GLN A 180 23.24 -0.74 -9.81
C GLN A 180 22.23 -0.37 -10.92
N SER A 181 21.26 -1.26 -11.18
CA SER A 181 20.21 -1.07 -12.17
C SER A 181 18.94 -0.48 -11.54
N LEU A 182 18.69 0.82 -11.72
CA LEU A 182 17.59 1.56 -11.09
C LEU A 182 16.71 2.29 -12.13
N PRO A 183 15.37 2.29 -11.97
CA PRO A 183 14.45 2.70 -13.03
C PRO A 183 14.34 4.20 -13.29
N PHE A 184 14.76 5.07 -12.37
CA PHE A 184 14.53 6.51 -12.45
C PHE A 184 15.83 7.33 -12.34
N GLY A 185 16.98 6.71 -12.59
CA GLY A 185 18.30 7.36 -12.52
C GLY A 185 18.51 8.10 -11.19
N GLN A 186 18.94 9.36 -11.26
CA GLN A 186 19.14 10.22 -10.08
C GLN A 186 17.85 10.47 -9.26
N ASN A 187 16.67 10.27 -9.86
CA ASN A 187 15.39 10.40 -9.16
C ASN A 187 14.98 9.14 -8.39
N THR A 188 15.70 8.01 -8.56
CA THR A 188 15.43 6.81 -7.77
C THR A 188 15.90 7.02 -6.33
N GLN A 189 14.96 7.39 -5.46
CA GLN A 189 15.22 7.53 -4.03
C GLN A 189 15.19 6.17 -3.34
N VAL A 190 16.36 5.54 -3.23
CA VAL A 190 16.55 4.31 -2.45
C VAL A 190 17.02 4.66 -1.04
N LYS A 191 16.24 4.26 -0.03
CA LYS A 191 16.66 4.38 1.37
C LYS A 191 17.68 3.28 1.70
N LYS A 192 18.95 3.67 1.80
CA LYS A 192 20.09 2.83 2.22
C LYS A 192 20.11 2.67 3.74
N ASP A 193 19.26 1.80 4.24
CA ASP A 193 19.21 1.38 5.65
C ASP A 193 19.69 -0.07 5.81
N ALA A 194 19.79 -0.56 7.05
CA ALA A 194 20.26 -1.93 7.33
C ALA A 194 19.49 -3.03 6.57
N ILE A 195 18.21 -2.79 6.23
CA ILE A 195 17.41 -3.71 5.41
C ILE A 195 17.90 -3.70 3.96
N TYR A 196 18.17 -2.53 3.39
CA TYR A 196 18.79 -2.43 2.05
C TYR A 196 20.14 -3.16 2.02
N ASP A 197 21.01 -2.91 3.02
CA ASP A 197 22.34 -3.53 3.07
C ASP A 197 22.24 -5.05 3.14
N ALA A 198 21.30 -5.59 3.91
CA ALA A 198 21.05 -7.03 3.97
C ALA A 198 20.51 -7.61 2.66
N LEU A 199 19.65 -6.87 1.94
CA LEU A 199 19.08 -7.32 0.67
C LEU A 199 20.12 -7.42 -0.44
N ILE A 200 21.08 -6.49 -0.50
CA ILE A 200 22.13 -6.51 -1.54
C ILE A 200 23.35 -7.37 -1.16
N LYS A 201 23.49 -7.71 0.13
CA LYS A 201 24.55 -8.60 0.60
C LYS A 201 24.38 -9.99 0.00
N GLN A 202 25.50 -10.57 -0.44
CA GLN A 202 25.54 -11.93 -0.94
C GLN A 202 25.04 -12.92 0.12
N SER A 203 24.23 -13.87 -0.30
CA SER A 203 23.64 -14.88 0.58
C SER A 203 23.39 -16.20 -0.14
N ASP A 204 23.18 -17.27 0.63
CA ASP A 204 22.86 -18.60 0.09
C ASP A 204 21.53 -18.62 -0.70
N PHE A 205 20.69 -17.60 -0.53
CA PHE A 205 19.42 -17.44 -1.24
C PHE A 205 19.55 -16.84 -2.65
N ASP A 206 20.75 -16.43 -3.09
CA ASP A 206 20.89 -15.60 -4.30
C ASP A 206 20.52 -16.33 -5.59
N GLY A 207 20.83 -17.63 -5.69
CA GLY A 207 20.45 -18.45 -6.86
C GLY A 207 18.92 -18.57 -7.03
N ASP A 208 18.23 -18.87 -5.93
CA ASP A 208 16.76 -18.92 -5.92
C ASP A 208 16.16 -17.52 -6.14
N THR A 209 16.76 -16.48 -5.55
CA THR A 209 16.32 -15.09 -5.71
C THR A 209 16.41 -14.65 -7.17
N ALA A 210 17.51 -14.97 -7.86
CA ALA A 210 17.68 -14.70 -9.28
C ALA A 210 16.62 -15.44 -10.12
N THR A 211 16.39 -16.72 -9.81
CA THR A 211 15.35 -17.54 -10.48
C THR A 211 13.96 -16.92 -10.34
N ILE A 212 13.61 -16.48 -9.14
CA ILE A 212 12.32 -15.84 -8.83
C ILE A 212 12.19 -14.49 -9.56
N LEU A 213 13.23 -13.65 -9.52
CA LEU A 213 13.26 -12.38 -10.26
C LEU A 213 13.10 -12.59 -11.77
N GLY A 214 13.60 -13.69 -12.31
CA GLY A 214 13.49 -14.05 -13.73
C GLY A 214 12.08 -14.36 -14.20
N VAL A 215 11.18 -14.67 -13.27
CA VAL A 215 9.76 -14.82 -13.57
C VAL A 215 9.00 -13.52 -13.27
N ILE A 216 9.31 -12.85 -12.15
CA ILE A 216 8.58 -11.67 -11.70
C ILE A 216 8.85 -10.43 -12.57
N LEU A 217 10.11 -10.12 -12.90
CA LEU A 217 10.45 -8.90 -13.64
C LEU A 217 9.82 -8.87 -15.04
N PRO A 218 9.88 -9.95 -15.85
CA PRO A 218 9.18 -9.99 -17.14
C PRO A 218 7.65 -9.89 -17.01
N ALA A 219 7.07 -10.51 -15.97
CA ALA A 219 5.64 -10.38 -15.70
C ALA A 219 5.24 -8.94 -15.37
N LEU A 220 6.05 -8.24 -14.56
CA LEU A 220 5.88 -6.82 -14.26
C LEU A 220 6.12 -5.95 -15.50
N ALA A 221 7.05 -6.29 -16.38
CA ALA A 221 7.28 -5.58 -17.63
C ALA A 221 6.05 -5.62 -18.54
N LYS A 222 5.51 -6.83 -18.76
CA LYS A 222 4.29 -7.05 -19.55
C LYS A 222 3.10 -6.32 -18.94
N PHE A 223 2.96 -6.38 -17.63
CA PHE A 223 1.90 -5.67 -16.92
C PHE A 223 2.06 -4.15 -17.07
N SER A 224 3.24 -3.60 -16.83
CA SER A 224 3.51 -2.16 -16.86
C SER A 224 3.24 -1.58 -18.26
N LYS A 225 3.65 -2.26 -19.33
CA LYS A 225 3.33 -1.87 -20.72
C LYS A 225 1.83 -1.79 -20.98
N LYS A 226 1.05 -2.76 -20.45
CA LYS A 226 -0.41 -2.76 -20.58
C LYS A 226 -1.07 -1.69 -19.71
N PHE A 227 -0.62 -1.56 -18.47
CA PHE A 227 -1.22 -0.70 -17.47
C PHE A 227 -0.97 0.79 -17.75
N PHE A 228 0.22 1.12 -18.25
CA PHE A 228 0.59 2.49 -18.61
C PHE A 228 0.39 2.78 -20.10
N LYS A 229 -0.30 1.93 -20.86
CA LYS A 229 -0.45 2.05 -22.33
C LYS A 229 -0.82 3.47 -22.77
N ASP A 230 -1.75 4.12 -22.09
CA ASP A 230 -2.21 5.46 -22.47
C ASP A 230 -1.16 6.55 -22.21
N HIS A 231 -0.17 6.29 -21.35
CA HIS A 231 0.91 7.21 -20.97
C HIS A 231 2.24 6.91 -21.66
N LEU A 232 2.34 5.79 -22.39
CA LEU A 232 3.52 5.33 -23.10
C LEU A 232 3.48 5.77 -24.58
N PRO A 233 4.58 5.58 -25.34
CA PRO A 233 4.60 5.90 -26.76
C PRO A 233 3.45 5.29 -27.57
N GLY A 234 2.76 6.13 -28.34
CA GLY A 234 1.53 5.80 -29.07
C GLY A 234 0.25 5.85 -28.21
N GLY A 235 0.35 6.27 -26.95
CA GLY A 235 -0.75 6.40 -26.00
C GLY A 235 -1.48 7.74 -26.09
N LYS A 236 -2.73 7.79 -25.62
CA LYS A 236 -3.58 8.99 -25.66
C LYS A 236 -2.97 10.21 -24.96
N PHE A 237 -2.16 9.99 -23.94
CA PHE A 237 -1.62 11.02 -23.07
C PHE A 237 -0.12 11.22 -23.23
N GLU A 238 0.54 10.58 -24.22
CA GLU A 238 1.97 10.73 -24.46
C GLU A 238 2.36 12.21 -24.66
N ASP A 239 1.67 12.87 -25.60
CA ASP A 239 1.83 14.29 -25.93
C ASP A 239 0.48 15.01 -25.72
N PRO A 240 0.15 15.36 -24.47
CA PRO A 240 -1.14 15.95 -24.14
C PRO A 240 -1.16 17.43 -24.57
N SER A 241 -2.27 17.85 -25.20
CA SER A 241 -2.46 19.27 -25.55
C SER A 241 -2.51 20.16 -24.31
N GLU A 242 -2.22 21.45 -24.49
CA GLU A 242 -2.26 22.44 -23.39
C GLU A 242 -3.61 22.47 -22.67
N ALA A 243 -4.71 22.24 -23.39
CA ALA A 243 -6.05 22.14 -22.82
C ALA A 243 -6.17 20.96 -21.83
N ILE A 244 -5.64 19.78 -22.19
CA ILE A 244 -5.66 18.59 -21.33
C ILE A 244 -4.75 18.79 -20.12
N ILE A 245 -3.60 19.46 -20.31
CA ILE A 245 -2.70 19.80 -19.21
C ILE A 245 -3.40 20.72 -18.20
N ALA A 246 -4.11 21.74 -18.68
CA ALA A 246 -4.88 22.65 -17.84
C ALA A 246 -6.00 21.92 -17.07
N GLU A 247 -6.78 21.08 -17.75
CA GLU A 247 -7.89 20.32 -17.17
C GLU A 247 -7.42 19.32 -16.10
N THR A 248 -6.27 18.67 -16.32
CA THR A 248 -5.73 17.63 -15.43
C THR A 248 -4.84 18.17 -14.31
N SER A 249 -4.59 19.48 -14.27
CA SER A 249 -3.68 20.13 -13.32
C SER A 249 -4.05 19.90 -11.84
N GLY A 250 -5.34 19.72 -11.56
CA GLY A 250 -5.90 19.45 -10.23
C GLY A 250 -6.15 17.97 -9.92
N THR A 251 -5.95 17.07 -10.89
CA THR A 251 -6.28 15.65 -10.73
C THR A 251 -5.25 14.95 -9.85
N ALA A 252 -5.73 14.21 -8.84
CA ALA A 252 -4.87 13.38 -8.00
C ALA A 252 -4.28 12.20 -8.79
N LYS A 253 -3.01 11.88 -8.52
CA LYS A 253 -2.30 10.77 -9.18
C LYS A 253 -2.72 9.39 -8.65
N HIS A 254 -3.42 9.34 -7.52
CA HIS A 254 -3.88 8.11 -6.88
C HIS A 254 -5.16 8.34 -6.09
N ASN A 255 -5.89 7.27 -5.81
CA ASN A 255 -7.20 7.27 -5.12
C ASN A 255 -7.12 7.13 -3.58
N LYS A 256 -5.93 7.07 -2.98
CA LYS A 256 -5.74 6.94 -1.52
C LYS A 256 -6.62 7.87 -0.68
N PHE A 257 -6.80 9.13 -1.10
CA PHE A 257 -7.63 10.09 -0.37
C PHE A 257 -9.09 9.66 -0.36
N SER A 258 -9.67 9.31 -1.52
CA SER A 258 -11.05 8.84 -1.60
C SER A 258 -11.26 7.49 -0.89
N GLU A 259 -10.30 6.56 -1.00
CA GLU A 259 -10.34 5.30 -0.24
C GLU A 259 -10.32 5.55 1.27
N THR A 260 -9.48 6.47 1.74
CA THR A 260 -9.39 6.85 3.15
C THR A 260 -10.71 7.45 3.64
N LEU A 261 -11.29 8.37 2.87
CA LEU A 261 -12.60 8.97 3.17
C LEU A 261 -13.69 7.90 3.33
N LEU A 262 -13.78 6.97 2.38
CA LEU A 262 -14.76 5.89 2.42
C LEU A 262 -14.54 4.96 3.60
N ALA A 263 -13.29 4.62 3.92
CA ALA A 263 -12.96 3.79 5.07
C ALA A 263 -13.35 4.47 6.40
N TYR A 264 -13.10 5.78 6.54
CA TYR A 264 -13.55 6.55 7.71
C TYR A 264 -15.07 6.58 7.82
N PHE A 265 -15.76 6.81 6.71
CA PHE A 265 -17.22 6.84 6.66
C PHE A 265 -17.83 5.48 7.05
N ASP A 266 -17.36 4.38 6.43
CA ASP A 266 -17.81 3.01 6.76
C ASP A 266 -17.55 2.67 8.23
N GLY A 267 -16.36 2.98 8.74
CA GLY A 267 -16.02 2.79 10.15
C GLY A 267 -16.96 3.58 11.09
N LEU A 268 -17.29 4.82 10.74
CA LEU A 268 -18.20 5.66 11.51
C LEU A 268 -19.63 5.09 11.51
N MET A 269 -20.11 4.60 10.36
CA MET A 269 -21.43 3.97 10.25
C MET A 269 -21.52 2.67 11.05
N ARG A 270 -20.44 1.88 11.13
CA ARG A 270 -20.39 0.67 11.97
C ARG A 270 -20.37 1.00 13.46
N TYR A 271 -19.61 2.02 13.86
CA TYR A 271 -19.51 2.40 15.27
C TYR A 271 -20.74 3.17 15.78
N LYS A 272 -21.40 3.94 14.90
CA LYS A 272 -22.60 4.73 15.21
C LYS A 272 -23.69 4.47 14.16
N PRO A 273 -24.37 3.30 14.19
CA PRO A 273 -25.33 2.90 13.16
C PRO A 273 -26.55 3.83 13.05
N HIS A 274 -26.87 4.55 14.12
CA HIS A 274 -27.99 5.52 14.14
C HIS A 274 -27.57 6.94 13.72
N LEU A 275 -26.32 7.15 13.32
CA LEU A 275 -25.86 8.46 12.84
C LEU A 275 -26.49 8.76 11.48
N LYS A 276 -27.07 9.95 11.33
CA LYS A 276 -27.60 10.40 10.04
C LYS A 276 -26.45 10.59 9.05
N THR A 277 -26.66 10.24 7.78
CA THR A 277 -25.68 10.38 6.68
C THR A 277 -25.05 11.77 6.66
N LEU A 278 -25.87 12.83 6.71
CA LEU A 278 -25.39 14.21 6.74
C LEU A 278 -24.47 14.52 7.92
N SER A 279 -24.76 13.93 9.10
CA SER A 279 -23.91 14.09 10.27
C SER A 279 -22.60 13.33 10.11
N ALA A 280 -22.64 12.12 9.53
CA ALA A 280 -21.44 11.35 9.22
C ALA A 280 -20.53 12.07 8.20
N GLU A 281 -21.10 12.62 7.13
CA GLU A 281 -20.39 13.46 6.16
C GLU A 281 -19.76 14.68 6.82
N ALA A 282 -20.49 15.40 7.66
CA ALA A 282 -19.97 16.55 8.40
C ALA A 282 -18.78 16.17 9.28
N TYR A 283 -18.84 15.03 9.98
CA TYR A 283 -17.72 14.52 10.77
C TYR A 283 -16.48 14.23 9.90
N VAL A 284 -16.68 13.56 8.77
CA VAL A 284 -15.59 13.24 7.85
C VAL A 284 -14.96 14.52 7.27
N MET A 285 -15.77 15.46 6.80
CA MET A 285 -15.27 16.75 6.30
C MET A 285 -14.52 17.54 7.38
N PHE A 286 -15.07 17.60 8.59
CA PHE A 286 -14.44 18.30 9.70
C PHE A 286 -13.07 17.73 10.05
N ALA A 287 -12.95 16.40 10.05
CA ALA A 287 -11.70 15.71 10.34
C ALA A 287 -10.65 15.89 9.23
N GLN A 288 -11.07 15.88 7.96
CA GLN A 288 -10.14 15.86 6.82
C GLN A 288 -9.71 17.25 6.36
N ASN A 289 -10.58 18.25 6.49
CA ASN A 289 -10.29 19.63 6.05
C ASN A 289 -9.50 20.44 7.08
N ARG A 290 -9.03 19.81 8.17
CA ARG A 290 -8.40 20.51 9.31
C ARG A 290 -9.28 21.66 9.82
N THR A 291 -10.60 21.48 9.78
CA THR A 291 -11.56 22.54 10.09
C THR A 291 -11.33 23.10 11.49
N LYS A 292 -10.89 22.26 12.44
CA LYS A 292 -10.49 22.71 13.78
C LYS A 292 -9.30 23.69 13.73
N GLU A 293 -8.20 23.33 13.07
CA GLU A 293 -7.03 24.22 12.91
C GLU A 293 -7.43 25.53 12.21
N TRP A 294 -8.30 25.45 11.21
CA TRP A 294 -8.81 26.62 10.51
C TRP A 294 -9.69 27.51 11.42
N LEU A 295 -10.53 26.91 12.27
CA LEU A 295 -11.35 27.65 13.25
C LEU A 295 -10.47 28.28 14.35
N ASP A 296 -9.47 27.54 14.83
CA ASP A 296 -8.56 27.98 15.88
C ASP A 296 -7.65 29.13 15.40
N SER A 297 -7.34 29.18 14.09
CA SER A 297 -6.55 30.26 13.48
C SER A 297 -7.33 31.53 13.15
N LYS A 298 -8.64 31.59 13.44
CA LYS A 298 -9.45 32.80 13.23
C LYS A 298 -9.23 33.85 14.31
N ASP A 299 -9.33 35.10 13.90
CA ASP A 299 -9.37 36.23 14.83
C ASP A 299 -10.72 36.33 15.56
N GLU A 300 -10.78 37.15 16.60
CA GLU A 300 -11.98 37.29 17.43
C GLU A 300 -13.18 37.89 16.68
N VAL A 301 -12.95 38.64 15.61
CA VAL A 301 -13.99 39.21 14.76
C VAL A 301 -14.64 38.10 13.93
N GLN A 302 -13.83 37.30 13.24
CA GLN A 302 -14.26 36.16 12.43
C GLN A 302 -14.93 35.07 13.29
N LYS A 303 -14.46 34.83 14.52
CA LYS A 303 -15.12 33.93 15.47
C LYS A 303 -16.51 34.42 15.86
N LYS A 304 -16.70 35.73 16.07
CA LYS A 304 -18.03 36.30 16.34
C LYS A 304 -18.96 36.14 15.14
N GLU A 305 -18.50 36.41 13.93
CA GLU A 305 -19.29 36.21 12.70
C GLU A 305 -19.73 34.76 12.52
N LEU A 306 -18.83 33.80 12.77
CA LEU A 306 -19.15 32.37 12.75
C LEU A 306 -20.19 32.01 13.81
N ALA A 307 -20.06 32.52 15.04
CA ALA A 307 -21.03 32.28 16.10
C ALA A 307 -22.43 32.85 15.76
N GLU A 308 -22.49 34.01 15.12
CA GLU A 308 -23.74 34.58 14.63
C GLU A 308 -24.36 33.76 13.50
N ALA A 309 -23.55 33.25 12.57
CA ALA A 309 -24.01 32.34 11.52
C ALA A 309 -24.60 31.06 12.15
N TYR A 310 -23.96 30.48 13.16
CA TYR A 310 -24.48 29.33 13.91
C TYR A 310 -25.83 29.63 14.57
N LYS A 311 -26.02 30.80 15.17
CA LYS A 311 -27.31 31.21 15.77
C LYS A 311 -28.43 31.29 14.73
N LYS A 312 -28.12 31.64 13.47
CA LYS A 312 -29.09 31.74 12.38
C LYS A 312 -29.57 30.36 11.86
N VAL A 313 -28.82 29.27 12.09
CA VAL A 313 -29.16 27.91 11.62
C VAL A 313 -30.54 27.46 12.10
N GLY A 314 -30.91 27.78 13.34
CA GLY A 314 -32.22 27.42 13.90
C GLY A 314 -33.38 28.03 13.12
N LYS A 315 -33.24 29.30 12.69
CA LYS A 315 -34.24 30.00 11.87
C LYS A 315 -34.35 29.38 10.48
N ILE A 316 -33.21 29.07 9.85
CA ILE A 316 -33.16 28.43 8.53
C ILE A 316 -33.84 27.05 8.55
N ARG A 317 -33.58 26.23 9.58
CA ARG A 317 -34.22 24.91 9.72
C ARG A 317 -35.74 25.00 9.88
N LYS A 318 -36.24 25.99 10.62
CA LYS A 318 -37.69 26.24 10.76
C LYS A 318 -38.31 26.61 9.42
N LEU A 319 -37.68 27.51 8.67
CA LEU A 319 -38.13 27.92 7.33
C LEU A 319 -38.14 26.75 6.32
N PHE A 320 -37.15 25.87 6.39
CA PHE A 320 -37.11 24.69 5.54
C PHE A 320 -38.26 23.71 5.86
N LYS A 321 -38.53 23.47 7.15
CA LYS A 321 -39.67 22.63 7.56
C LYS A 321 -41.02 23.20 7.13
N SER A 322 -41.23 24.51 7.27
CA SER A 322 -42.50 25.12 6.83
C SER A 322 -42.69 24.97 5.32
N ARG A 323 -41.64 25.17 4.52
CA ARG A 323 -41.69 24.93 3.06
C ARG A 323 -42.00 23.47 2.70
N LEU A 324 -41.44 22.50 3.41
CA LEU A 324 -41.74 21.09 3.19
C LEU A 324 -43.20 20.75 3.48
N ASN A 325 -43.79 21.33 4.54
CA ASN A 325 -45.19 21.13 4.86
C ASN A 325 -46.10 21.70 3.76
N VAL A 326 -45.83 22.92 3.30
CA VAL A 326 -46.59 23.54 2.18
C VAL A 326 -46.51 22.70 0.90
N ILE A 327 -45.33 22.13 0.59
CA ILE A 327 -45.18 21.24 -0.57
C ILE A 327 -45.98 19.95 -0.38
N LYS A 328 -46.03 19.42 0.83
CA LYS A 328 -46.77 18.19 1.16
C LYS A 328 -48.29 18.41 1.08
N GLU A 329 -48.78 19.53 1.59
CA GLU A 329 -50.18 19.95 1.52
C GLU A 329 -50.61 20.12 0.05
N ARG A 330 -49.84 20.86 -0.76
CA ARG A 330 -50.09 20.98 -2.21
C ARG A 330 -50.08 19.65 -2.95
N LYS A 331 -49.21 18.71 -2.56
CA LYS A 331 -49.20 17.36 -3.15
C LYS A 331 -50.46 16.57 -2.80
N GLN A 332 -51.02 16.75 -1.60
CA GLN A 332 -52.28 16.11 -1.23
C GLN A 332 -53.45 16.73 -1.99
N GLU A 333 -53.50 18.05 -2.13
CA GLU A 333 -54.53 18.75 -2.92
C GLU A 333 -54.55 18.31 -4.40
N LEU A 334 -53.38 18.03 -4.99
CA LEU A 334 -53.28 17.53 -6.37
C LEU A 334 -53.61 16.04 -6.56
N LEU A 335 -53.71 15.29 -5.47
CA LEU A 335 -54.06 13.86 -5.46
C LEU A 335 -55.52 13.60 -5.06
N THR A 336 -56.29 14.66 -4.81
CA THR A 336 -57.73 14.61 -4.50
C THR A 336 -58.53 15.06 -5.70
#